data_AF-A0A4Q5QY14-F1
#
_entry.id   AF-A0A4Q5QY14-F1
#
_cell.length_a   1.000
_cell.length_b   1.000
_cell.length_c   1.000
_cell.angle_alpha   90.00
_cell.angle_beta   90.00
_cell.angle_gamma   90.00
#
_symmetry.space_group_name_H-M   'P 1'
#
loop_
_entity.id
_entity.type
_entity.pdbx_description
1 polymer ?
#
loop_
_entity_poly.entity_id
_entity_poly.type
_entity_poly.pdbx_seq_one_letter_code
_entity_poly.pdbx_strand_id
1 'polypeptide(L)'
;MIESKHYTTKFFEGHENGALSSARKVIPLVNEVVKPASVIDVGCGVGNWLKVWLEDIGINIIQGIEGPYLSKDLLQIDARYVHFQDLKKEFEITGRYDLAMSLEV
;
A
#
# COMPACT_ATOMS: atom_id res chain seq x y z
N MET A 1 2.01 3.71 -24.80
CA MET A 1 2.15 5.07 -24.23
C MET A 1 1.84 4.97 -22.76
N ILE A 2 2.85 5.09 -21.90
CA ILE A 2 2.70 4.95 -20.44
C ILE A 2 2.32 6.32 -19.89
N GLU A 3 1.11 6.44 -19.35
CA GLU A 3 0.58 7.68 -18.78
C GLU A 3 1.28 7.99 -17.45
N SER A 4 2.18 8.97 -17.45
CA SER A 4 2.92 9.45 -16.28
C SER A 4 2.35 10.73 -15.66
N LYS A 5 1.13 11.15 -16.04
CA LYS A 5 0.68 12.53 -15.83
C LYS A 5 0.01 12.85 -14.49
N HIS A 6 -0.20 11.89 -13.59
CA HIS A 6 -1.06 12.12 -12.41
C HIS A 6 -0.41 11.96 -11.03
N TYR A 7 0.76 11.30 -10.92
CA TYR A 7 1.44 11.06 -9.63
C TYR A 7 2.59 12.02 -9.39
N THR A 8 2.27 13.31 -9.29
CA THR A 8 3.27 14.33 -8.92
C THR A 8 3.42 14.42 -7.40
N THR A 9 4.53 14.97 -6.91
CA THR A 9 4.71 15.28 -5.48
C THR A 9 3.50 16.04 -4.92
N LYS A 10 2.99 17.02 -5.67
CA LYS A 10 1.81 17.81 -5.30
C LYS A 10 0.51 16.98 -5.16
N PHE A 11 0.36 15.90 -5.93
CA PHE A 11 -0.78 14.98 -5.78
C PHE A 11 -0.75 14.29 -4.42
N PHE A 12 0.44 13.89 -3.95
CA PHE A 12 0.63 13.24 -2.66
C PHE A 12 0.68 14.24 -1.50
N GLU A 13 1.34 15.40 -1.63
CA GLU A 13 1.39 16.45 -0.58
C GLU A 13 -0.01 16.95 -0.18
N GLY A 14 -0.97 17.00 -1.13
CA GLY A 14 -2.36 17.36 -0.83
C GLY A 14 -3.18 16.24 -0.16
N HIS A 15 -2.73 14.98 -0.27
CA HIS A 15 -3.43 13.77 0.20
C HIS A 15 -2.72 13.03 1.34
N GLU A 16 -1.50 13.42 1.72
CA GLU A 16 -0.68 12.77 2.74
C GLU A 16 -1.38 12.69 4.11
N ASN A 17 -2.32 13.59 4.39
CA ASN A 17 -3.12 13.56 5.62
C ASN A 17 -4.40 12.71 5.54
N GLY A 18 -4.93 12.44 4.34
CA GLY A 18 -6.23 11.77 4.17
C GLY A 18 -6.12 10.25 4.32
N ALA A 19 -5.33 9.62 3.46
CA ALA A 19 -5.20 8.16 3.42
C ALA A 19 -4.63 7.60 4.72
N LEU A 20 -3.61 8.23 5.30
CA LEU A 20 -3.04 7.81 6.58
C LEU A 20 -4.05 7.95 7.74
N SER A 21 -4.84 9.04 7.77
CA SER A 21 -5.88 9.22 8.79
C SER A 21 -7.00 8.19 8.65
N SER A 22 -7.42 7.89 7.42
CA SER A 22 -8.39 6.84 7.14
C SER A 22 -7.87 5.47 7.56
N ALA A 23 -6.64 5.12 7.17
CA ALA A 23 -5.98 3.87 7.52
C ALA A 23 -5.96 3.66 9.04
N ARG A 24 -5.54 4.68 9.81
CA ARG A 24 -5.53 4.63 11.29
C ARG A 24 -6.88 4.41 11.95
N LYS A 25 -7.98 4.75 11.28
CA LYS A 25 -9.34 4.51 11.78
C LYS A 25 -9.90 3.16 11.33
N VAL A 26 -9.62 2.76 10.09
CA VAL A 26 -10.21 1.58 9.47
C VAL A 26 -9.44 0.30 9.83
N ILE A 27 -8.11 0.34 9.80
CA ILE A 27 -7.28 -0.86 10.01
C ILE A 27 -7.53 -1.53 11.37
N PRO A 28 -7.66 -0.82 12.51
CA PRO A 28 -7.98 -1.46 13.79
C PRO A 28 -9.28 -2.28 13.73
N LEU A 29 -10.32 -1.75 13.06
CA LEU A 29 -11.61 -2.44 12.91
C LEU A 29 -11.47 -3.69 12.05
N VAL A 30 -10.71 -3.61 10.95
CA VAL A 30 -10.40 -4.77 10.10
C VAL A 30 -9.60 -5.82 10.89
N ASN A 31 -8.62 -5.39 11.67
CA ASN A 31 -7.80 -6.27 12.49
C ASN A 31 -8.61 -7.01 13.56
N GLU A 32 -9.61 -6.37 14.17
CA GLU A 32 -10.49 -7.02 15.14
C GLU A 32 -11.27 -8.20 14.54
N VAL A 33 -11.68 -8.08 13.28
CA VAL A 33 -12.49 -9.08 12.58
C VAL A 33 -11.63 -10.17 11.93
N VAL A 34 -10.63 -9.75 11.16
CA VAL A 34 -9.82 -10.66 10.32
C VAL A 34 -8.64 -11.25 11.08
N LYS A 35 -8.03 -10.47 11.99
CA LYS A 35 -6.81 -10.82 12.74
C LYS A 35 -5.70 -11.41 11.85
N PRO A 36 -5.33 -10.75 10.73
CA PRO A 36 -4.33 -11.29 9.84
C PRO A 36 -2.95 -11.32 10.52
N ALA A 37 -2.14 -12.32 10.21
CA ALA A 37 -0.71 -12.31 10.55
C ALA A 37 0.14 -11.83 9.37
N SER A 38 -0.47 -11.67 8.19
CA SER A 38 0.17 -11.22 6.96
C SER A 38 -0.79 -10.46 6.03
N VAL A 39 -0.33 -9.36 5.42
CA VAL A 39 -1.16 -8.48 4.59
C VAL A 39 -0.49 -8.17 3.25
N ILE A 40 -1.25 -8.23 2.16
CA ILE A 40 -0.86 -7.70 0.86
C ILE A 40 -1.79 -6.57 0.41
N ASP A 41 -1.22 -5.48 -0.09
CA ASP A 41 -1.93 -4.30 -0.61
C ASP A 41 -1.62 -4.11 -2.09
N VAL A 42 -2.60 -4.37 -2.95
CA VAL A 42 -2.47 -4.25 -4.40
C VAL A 42 -2.92 -2.85 -4.80
N GLY A 43 -2.04 -2.08 -5.46
CA GLY A 43 -2.23 -0.66 -5.69
C GLY A 43 -1.99 0.17 -4.42
N CYS A 44 -0.89 -0.12 -3.70
CA CYS A 44 -0.66 0.44 -2.37
C CYS A 44 -0.33 1.95 -2.36
N GLY A 45 -0.18 2.58 -3.53
CA GLY A 45 0.29 3.94 -3.69
C GLY A 45 1.59 4.16 -2.93
N VAL A 46 1.65 5.24 -2.14
CA VAL A 46 2.82 5.56 -1.31
C VAL A 46 2.95 4.70 -0.04
N GLY A 47 2.05 3.73 0.18
CA GLY A 47 2.17 2.76 1.27
C GLY A 47 1.60 3.20 2.63
N ASN A 48 0.71 4.19 2.66
CA ASN A 48 0.11 4.70 3.91
C ASN A 48 -0.63 3.61 4.72
N TRP A 49 -1.38 2.74 4.05
CA TRP A 49 -2.12 1.66 4.71
C TRP A 49 -1.19 0.58 5.26
N LEU A 50 -0.19 0.19 4.48
CA LEU A 50 0.86 -0.75 4.91
C LEU A 50 1.65 -0.20 6.11
N LYS A 51 1.94 1.11 6.13
CA LYS A 51 2.63 1.77 7.24
C LYS A 51 1.87 1.58 8.56
N VAL A 52 0.55 1.75 8.54
CA VAL A 52 -0.29 1.57 9.75
C VAL A 52 -0.34 0.11 10.18
N TRP A 53 -0.44 -0.85 9.24
CA TRP A 53 -0.33 -2.27 9.57
C TRP A 53 1.00 -2.62 10.26
N LEU A 54 2.10 -2.04 9.78
CA LEU A 54 3.44 -2.28 10.33
C LEU A 54 3.67 -1.57 11.66
N GLU A 55 3.45 -0.26 11.72
CA GLU A 55 3.85 0.59 12.84
C GLU A 55 2.81 0.60 13.97
N ASP A 56 1.52 0.70 13.64
CA ASP A 56 0.45 0.91 14.62
C ASP A 56 -0.14 -0.44 15.09
N ILE A 57 -0.25 -1.44 14.20
CA ILE A 57 -0.77 -2.78 14.55
C ILE A 57 0.35 -3.78 14.90
N GLY A 58 1.54 -3.66 14.29
CA GLY A 58 2.69 -4.53 14.55
C GLY A 58 2.76 -5.79 13.67
N ILE A 59 2.11 -5.79 12.49
CA ILE A 59 2.23 -6.89 11.52
C ILE A 59 3.50 -6.71 10.68
N ASN A 60 4.40 -7.69 10.76
CA ASN A 60 5.70 -7.62 10.09
C ASN A 60 5.74 -8.26 8.69
N ILE A 61 4.77 -9.13 8.37
CA ILE A 61 4.67 -9.81 7.08
C ILE A 61 3.72 -8.99 6.20
N ILE A 62 4.26 -7.98 5.54
CA ILE A 62 3.49 -7.09 4.68
C ILE A 62 4.15 -6.91 3.31
N GLN A 63 3.32 -6.72 2.28
CA GLN A 63 3.80 -6.44 0.92
C GLN A 63 2.83 -5.49 0.20
N GLY A 64 3.36 -4.44 -0.39
CA GLY A 64 2.66 -3.59 -1.35
C GLY A 64 3.02 -3.97 -2.78
N ILE A 65 2.08 -3.79 -3.69
CA ILE A 65 2.31 -3.84 -5.13
C ILE A 65 1.87 -2.52 -5.73
N GLU A 66 2.73 -1.88 -6.50
CA GLU A 66 2.43 -0.60 -7.15
C GLU A 66 3.10 -0.50 -8.52
N GLY A 67 2.55 0.30 -9.42
CA GLY A 67 3.11 0.54 -10.74
C GLY A 67 4.50 1.20 -10.70
N PRO A 68 5.36 0.91 -11.70
CA PRO A 68 6.73 1.45 -11.75
C PRO A 68 6.80 2.96 -12.04
N TYR A 69 5.65 3.62 -12.19
CA TYR A 69 5.52 5.06 -12.41
C TYR A 69 5.55 5.88 -11.12
N LEU A 70 5.40 5.24 -9.95
CA LEU A 70 5.55 5.92 -8.65
C LEU A 70 7.04 6.12 -8.33
N SER A 71 7.41 7.36 -7.97
CA SER A 71 8.76 7.64 -7.48
C SER A 71 8.96 7.06 -6.08
N LYS A 72 10.09 6.37 -5.85
CA LYS A 72 10.45 5.80 -4.55
C LYS A 72 10.59 6.86 -3.46
N ASP A 73 10.98 8.08 -3.82
CA ASP A 73 11.17 9.19 -2.87
C ASP A 73 9.85 9.69 -2.26
N LEU A 74 8.71 9.27 -2.83
CA LEU A 74 7.37 9.61 -2.33
C LEU A 74 6.83 8.56 -1.34
N LEU A 75 7.49 7.41 -1.22
CA LEU A 75 7.03 6.33 -0.34
C LEU A 75 7.05 6.77 1.13
N GLN A 76 5.97 6.45 1.83
CA GLN A 76 5.80 6.68 3.26
C GLN A 76 6.23 5.46 4.09
N ILE A 77 6.63 4.38 3.42
CA ILE A 77 7.12 3.12 3.97
C ILE A 77 8.44 2.75 3.28
N ASP A 78 9.27 1.95 3.95
CA ASP A 78 10.51 1.44 3.35
C ASP A 78 10.22 0.71 2.03
N ALA A 79 10.95 1.10 0.97
CA ALA A 79 10.79 0.56 -0.38
C ALA A 79 10.96 -0.96 -0.46
N ARG A 80 11.61 -1.61 0.52
CA ARG A 80 11.70 -3.08 0.60
C ARG A 80 10.33 -3.76 0.71
N TYR A 81 9.32 -3.05 1.21
CA TYR A 81 7.95 -3.54 1.32
C TYR A 81 7.12 -3.29 0.08
N VAL A 82 7.66 -2.68 -0.98
CA VAL A 82 6.91 -2.35 -2.19
C VAL A 82 7.53 -3.04 -3.39
N HIS A 83 6.74 -3.88 -4.05
CA HIS A 83 7.10 -4.52 -5.30
C HIS A 83 6.54 -3.70 -6.46
N PHE A 84 7.43 -3.18 -7.31
CA PHE A 84 7.02 -2.36 -8.44
C PHE A 84 6.71 -3.21 -9.66
N GLN A 85 5.44 -3.25 -10.05
CA GLN A 85 4.92 -4.07 -11.15
C GLN A 85 3.76 -3.35 -11.84
N ASP A 86 3.72 -3.42 -13.17
CA ASP A 86 2.58 -2.89 -13.94
C ASP A 86 1.32 -3.70 -13.62
N LEU A 87 0.43 -3.13 -12.81
CA LEU A 87 -0.83 -3.75 -12.36
C LEU A 87 -1.80 -4.07 -13.50
N LYS A 88 -1.59 -3.51 -14.71
CA LYS A 88 -2.38 -3.85 -15.90
C LYS A 88 -1.95 -5.17 -16.55
N LYS A 89 -0.83 -5.76 -16.10
CA LYS A 89 -0.32 -7.04 -16.56
C LYS A 89 -0.55 -8.09 -15.49
N GLU A 90 -0.58 -9.34 -15.92
CA GLU A 90 -0.53 -10.47 -14.99
C GLU A 90 0.77 -10.42 -14.18
N PHE A 91 0.65 -10.75 -12.90
CA PHE A 91 1.78 -10.90 -12.00
C PHE A 91 1.51 -12.02 -11.02
N GLU A 92 2.58 -12.68 -10.59
CA GLU A 92 2.50 -13.74 -9.61
C GLU A 92 2.82 -13.18 -8.23
N ILE A 93 1.99 -13.52 -7.26
CA ILE A 93 2.30 -13.29 -5.85
C ILE A 93 2.96 -14.57 -5.33
N THR A 94 4.17 -14.44 -4.81
CA THR A 94 4.83 -15.56 -4.13
C THR A 94 4.31 -15.67 -2.70
N GLY A 95 3.83 -16.86 -2.34
CA GLY A 95 3.35 -17.16 -0.99
C GLY A 95 1.85 -16.93 -0.79
N ARG A 96 1.44 -16.91 0.48
CA ARG A 96 0.05 -16.72 0.92
C ARG A 96 0.02 -15.61 1.96
N TYR A 97 -0.97 -14.74 1.84
CA TYR A 97 -1.29 -13.70 2.82
C TYR A 97 -2.64 -14.00 3.45
N ASP A 98 -2.82 -13.63 4.71
CA ASP A 98 -4.08 -13.81 5.44
C ASP A 98 -5.13 -12.77 5.05
N LEU A 99 -4.67 -11.59 4.61
CA LEU A 99 -5.49 -10.53 4.07
C LEU A 99 -4.89 -9.98 2.77
N ALA A 100 -5.72 -9.86 1.75
CA ALA A 100 -5.43 -9.08 0.55
C ALA A 100 -6.38 -7.88 0.51
N MET A 101 -5.84 -6.70 0.24
CA MET A 101 -6.62 -5.46 0.09
C MET A 101 -6.25 -4.73 -1.20
N SER A 102 -7.19 -3.93 -1.68
CA SER A 102 -7.07 -3.08 -2.86
C SER A 102 -8.07 -1.93 -2.68
N LEU A 103 -7.56 -0.74 -2.36
CA LEU A 103 -8.37 0.40 -1.94
C LEU A 103 -8.07 1.59 -2.86
N GLU A 104 -9.06 1.99 -3.67
CA GLU A 104 -8.97 3.13 -4.59
C GLU A 104 -7.84 3.01 -5.64
N VAL A 105 -7.79 1.86 -6.32
CA VAL A 105 -6.80 1.48 -7.35
C VAL A 105 -7.23 1.83 -8.77
#